data_AF-A0A3L7PIL7-F1
#
_entry.id   AF-A0A3L7PIL7-F1
#
_cell.length_a   1.000
_cell.length_b   1.000
_cell.length_c   1.000
_cell.angle_alpha   90.00
_cell.angle_beta   90.00
_cell.angle_gamma   90.00
#
_symmetry.space_group_name_H-M   'P 1'
#
loop_
_entity.id
_entity.type
_entity.pdbx_description
1 polymer ?
#
loop_
_entity_poly.entity_id
_entity_poly.type
_entity_poly.pdbx_seq_one_letter_code
_entity_poly.pdbx_strand_id
1 'polypeptide(L)'
;MILGLRPPLTLEDVKQAYMAKAMKAHPDRGGDPQEFIRLQKAFDDATEFVKFKASKLEWLASKIDAYAQQQEVATETIERGGSIEMEETDWLRRSFGEDFGHVADKLVAVRLPGGRADDVFAILLGFRADSLKDLAVLDLAGGTITDEGLLQLKELKNLRHLDLRGTRVGKLAADVPGWFENLEFLGLPKGAVGMFARMTMPRRVKLAVGDTAGEE
;
A
#
# COMPACT_ATOMS: atom_id res chain seq x y z
N MET A 1 -18.05 -30.21 -1.28
CA MET A 1 -18.16 -30.50 0.16
C MET A 1 -16.89 -31.23 0.55
N ILE A 2 -16.04 -30.63 1.38
CA ILE A 2 -14.79 -31.27 1.84
C ILE A 2 -15.05 -31.77 3.26
N LEU A 3 -14.87 -33.08 3.51
CA LEU A 3 -15.27 -33.73 4.77
C LEU A 3 -16.74 -33.46 5.21
N GLY A 4 -17.62 -33.01 4.31
CA GLY A 4 -19.03 -32.68 4.63
C GLY A 4 -19.25 -31.27 5.21
N LEU A 5 -18.21 -30.42 5.22
CA LEU A 5 -18.28 -29.07 5.78
C LEU A 5 -18.60 -28.02 4.70
N ARG A 6 -19.20 -26.89 5.12
CA ARG A 6 -19.48 -25.72 4.27
C ARG A 6 -18.62 -24.53 4.74
N PRO A 7 -18.02 -23.74 3.82
CA PRO A 7 -17.24 -22.56 4.18
C PRO A 7 -18.05 -21.51 4.96
N PRO A 8 -17.41 -20.65 5.76
CA PRO A 8 -15.96 -20.60 6.02
C PRO A 8 -15.48 -21.75 6.94
N LEU A 9 -14.22 -22.17 6.77
CA LEU A 9 -13.64 -23.38 7.37
C LEU A 9 -12.21 -23.10 7.86
N THR A 10 -11.91 -23.45 9.10
CA THR A 10 -10.56 -23.34 9.69
C THR A 10 -9.80 -24.66 9.63
N LEU A 11 -8.48 -24.62 9.86
CA LEU A 11 -7.67 -25.84 9.98
C LEU A 11 -8.08 -26.69 11.19
N GLU A 12 -8.59 -26.05 12.25
CA GLU A 12 -9.09 -26.73 13.43
C GLU A 12 -10.39 -27.51 13.13
N ASP A 13 -11.31 -26.91 12.39
CA ASP A 13 -12.55 -27.58 11.93
C ASP A 13 -12.24 -28.83 11.10
N VAL A 14 -11.26 -28.74 10.20
CA VAL A 14 -10.81 -29.85 9.36
C VAL A 14 -10.18 -30.97 10.21
N LYS A 15 -9.35 -30.63 11.20
CA LYS A 15 -8.73 -31.59 12.13
C LYS A 15 -9.77 -32.29 13.01
N GLN A 16 -10.72 -31.55 13.57
CA GLN A 16 -11.78 -32.10 14.42
C GLN A 16 -12.68 -33.06 13.62
N ALA A 17 -13.07 -32.68 12.40
CA ALA A 17 -13.87 -33.54 11.53
C ALA A 17 -13.12 -34.80 11.09
N TYR A 18 -11.81 -34.70 10.85
CA TYR A 18 -10.97 -35.86 10.56
C TYR A 18 -10.86 -36.80 11.76
N MET A 19 -10.53 -36.28 12.96
CA MET A 19 -10.42 -37.07 14.18
C MET A 19 -11.71 -37.85 14.48
N ALA A 20 -12.87 -37.18 14.41
CA ALA A 20 -14.16 -37.80 14.65
C ALA A 20 -14.48 -38.96 13.68
N LYS A 21 -14.02 -38.88 12.43
CA LYS A 21 -14.22 -39.93 11.41
C LYS A 21 -13.15 -41.03 11.50
N ALA A 22 -11.91 -40.65 11.77
CA ALA A 22 -10.77 -41.57 11.87
C ALA A 22 -10.94 -42.52 13.06
N MET A 23 -11.50 -42.03 14.17
CA MET A 23 -11.82 -42.87 15.34
C MET A 23 -12.83 -43.99 15.04
N LYS A 24 -13.74 -43.78 14.06
CA LYS A 24 -14.78 -44.74 13.67
C LYS A 24 -14.32 -45.72 12.58
N ALA A 25 -13.47 -45.26 11.66
CA ALA A 25 -13.02 -46.03 10.49
C ALA A 25 -11.67 -46.74 10.68
N HIS A 26 -11.09 -46.73 11.89
CA HIS A 26 -9.74 -47.24 12.12
C HIS A 26 -9.64 -48.78 11.94
N PRO A 27 -8.65 -49.31 11.18
CA PRO A 27 -8.49 -50.74 10.92
C PRO A 27 -8.36 -51.61 12.18
N ASP A 28 -7.61 -51.13 13.18
CA ASP A 28 -7.44 -51.83 14.48
C ASP A 28 -8.75 -51.95 15.30
N ARG A 29 -9.82 -51.29 14.86
CA ARG A 29 -11.17 -51.38 15.44
C ARG A 29 -12.17 -52.11 14.53
N GLY A 30 -11.67 -52.82 13.52
CA GLY A 30 -12.49 -53.53 12.53
C GLY A 30 -12.99 -52.65 11.38
N GLY A 31 -12.44 -51.45 11.22
CA GLY A 31 -12.77 -50.55 10.10
C GLY A 31 -12.13 -50.99 8.78
N ASP A 32 -12.72 -50.56 7.65
CA ASP A 32 -12.19 -50.85 6.31
C ASP A 32 -10.91 -50.03 6.04
N PRO A 33 -9.76 -50.68 5.79
CA PRO A 33 -8.51 -50.00 5.42
C PRO A 33 -8.65 -49.07 4.21
N GLN A 34 -9.52 -49.39 3.24
CA GLN A 34 -9.73 -48.53 2.06
C GLN A 34 -10.56 -47.28 2.39
N GLU A 35 -11.51 -47.36 3.32
CA GLU A 35 -12.19 -46.18 3.85
C GLU A 35 -11.24 -45.27 4.63
N PHE A 36 -10.34 -45.85 5.42
CA PHE A 36 -9.35 -45.08 6.18
C PHE A 36 -8.38 -44.30 5.26
N ILE A 37 -7.88 -44.94 4.18
CA ILE A 37 -7.05 -44.28 3.17
C ILE A 37 -7.79 -43.13 2.47
N ARG A 38 -9.06 -43.33 2.11
CA ARG A 38 -9.90 -42.28 1.50
C ARG A 38 -10.12 -41.10 2.45
N LEU A 39 -10.29 -41.37 3.74
CA LEU A 39 -10.43 -40.35 4.77
C LEU A 39 -9.14 -39.53 4.94
N GLN A 40 -7.98 -40.18 4.96
CA GLN A 40 -6.69 -39.50 5.05
C GLN A 40 -6.44 -38.59 3.84
N LYS A 41 -6.68 -39.09 2.62
CA LYS A 41 -6.60 -38.27 1.40
C LYS A 41 -7.55 -37.06 1.46
N ALA A 42 -8.79 -37.27 1.89
CA ALA A 42 -9.76 -36.19 2.01
C ALA A 42 -9.36 -35.13 3.07
N PHE A 43 -8.60 -35.52 4.10
CA PHE A 43 -8.04 -34.59 5.08
C PHE A 43 -6.86 -33.80 4.52
N ASP A 44 -5.98 -34.43 3.74
CA ASP A 44 -4.86 -33.76 3.07
C ASP A 44 -5.38 -32.71 2.08
N ASP A 45 -6.33 -33.10 1.21
CA ASP A 45 -6.98 -32.21 0.24
C ASP A 45 -7.69 -31.03 0.96
N ALA A 46 -8.35 -31.29 2.10
CA ALA A 46 -9.00 -30.27 2.91
C ALA A 46 -8.01 -29.28 3.53
N THR A 47 -6.92 -29.81 4.04
CA THR A 47 -5.87 -29.04 4.70
C THR A 47 -5.19 -28.12 3.69
N GLU A 48 -4.88 -28.62 2.49
CA GLU A 48 -4.31 -27.83 1.41
C GLU A 48 -5.27 -26.74 0.93
N PHE A 49 -6.55 -27.08 0.73
CA PHE A 49 -7.57 -26.11 0.34
C PHE A 49 -7.77 -25.00 1.38
N VAL A 50 -7.83 -25.34 2.66
CA VAL A 50 -7.99 -24.35 3.75
C VAL A 50 -6.75 -23.49 3.88
N LYS A 51 -5.54 -24.05 3.79
CA LYS A 51 -4.29 -23.25 3.77
C LYS A 51 -4.30 -22.26 2.62
N PHE A 52 -4.61 -22.72 1.40
CA PHE A 52 -4.69 -21.86 0.23
C PHE A 52 -5.73 -20.73 0.39
N LYS A 53 -6.93 -21.06 0.86
CA LYS A 53 -7.99 -20.08 1.15
C LYS A 53 -7.60 -19.11 2.27
N ALA A 54 -6.96 -19.59 3.34
CA ALA A 54 -6.49 -18.77 4.45
C ALA A 54 -5.43 -17.78 3.97
N SER A 55 -4.43 -18.21 3.20
CA SER A 55 -3.44 -17.30 2.62
C SER A 55 -4.08 -16.27 1.69
N LYS A 56 -5.11 -16.65 0.93
CA LYS A 56 -5.89 -15.71 0.09
C LYS A 56 -6.69 -14.71 0.92
N LEU A 57 -7.23 -15.11 2.08
CA LEU A 57 -7.94 -14.24 3.01
C LEU A 57 -7.00 -13.32 3.80
N GLU A 58 -5.86 -13.82 4.26
CA GLU A 58 -4.80 -13.02 4.90
C GLU A 58 -4.27 -11.95 3.94
N TRP A 59 -4.00 -12.35 2.69
CA TRP A 59 -3.63 -11.42 1.65
C TRP A 59 -4.73 -10.38 1.39
N LEU A 60 -6.01 -10.80 1.32
CA LEU A 60 -7.13 -9.88 1.12
C LEU A 60 -7.29 -8.92 2.31
N ALA A 61 -7.14 -9.40 3.54
CA ALA A 61 -7.17 -8.57 4.75
C ALA A 61 -6.07 -7.51 4.71
N SER A 62 -4.84 -7.90 4.36
CA SER A 62 -3.74 -6.94 4.16
C SER A 62 -4.05 -5.90 3.08
N LYS A 63 -4.77 -6.28 2.01
CA LYS A 63 -5.21 -5.32 0.99
C LYS A 63 -6.31 -4.38 1.48
N ILE A 64 -7.25 -4.88 2.28
CA ILE A 64 -8.26 -4.04 2.93
C ILE A 64 -7.60 -3.03 3.86
N ASP A 65 -6.62 -3.45 4.66
CA ASP A 65 -5.89 -2.55 5.56
C ASP A 65 -5.14 -1.47 4.78
N ALA A 66 -4.43 -1.87 3.70
CA ALA A 66 -3.74 -0.93 2.84
C ALA A 66 -4.71 0.06 2.17
N TYR A 67 -5.85 -0.43 1.67
CA TYR A 67 -6.90 0.40 1.11
C TYR A 67 -7.45 1.39 2.14
N ALA A 68 -7.75 0.95 3.36
CA ALA A 68 -8.24 1.82 4.43
C ALA A 68 -7.24 2.94 4.76
N GLN A 69 -5.96 2.60 4.86
CA GLN A 69 -4.87 3.56 5.06
C GLN A 69 -4.76 4.57 3.90
N GLN A 70 -4.92 4.14 2.66
CA GLN A 70 -4.97 5.04 1.50
C GLN A 70 -6.21 5.95 1.56
N GLN A 71 -7.36 5.43 1.99
CA GLN A 71 -8.58 6.23 2.15
C GLN A 71 -8.45 7.30 3.23
N GLU A 72 -7.71 7.06 4.31
CA GLU A 72 -7.41 8.11 5.30
C GLU A 72 -6.61 9.26 4.67
N VAL A 73 -5.57 8.94 3.90
CA VAL A 73 -4.79 9.95 3.16
C VAL A 73 -5.65 10.68 2.14
N ALA A 74 -6.47 9.95 1.38
CA ALA A 74 -7.35 10.52 0.37
C ALA A 74 -8.39 11.46 1.01
N THR A 75 -9.02 11.04 2.10
CA THR A 75 -9.99 11.83 2.84
C THR A 75 -9.37 13.11 3.37
N GLU A 76 -8.24 13.01 4.09
CA GLU A 76 -7.54 14.19 4.60
C GLU A 76 -7.13 15.14 3.47
N THR A 77 -6.65 14.60 2.34
CA THR A 77 -6.30 15.42 1.16
C THR A 77 -7.51 16.20 0.64
N ILE A 78 -8.64 15.53 0.47
CA ILE A 78 -9.89 16.13 -0.04
C ILE A 78 -10.46 17.14 0.96
N GLU A 79 -10.45 16.84 2.26
CA GLU A 79 -10.92 17.75 3.31
C GLU A 79 -10.07 19.02 3.38
N ARG A 80 -8.76 18.91 3.12
CA ARG A 80 -7.88 20.07 2.94
C ARG A 80 -8.05 20.76 1.58
N GLY A 81 -8.95 20.30 0.71
CA GLY A 81 -9.23 20.89 -0.60
C GLY A 81 -8.21 20.55 -1.68
N GLY A 82 -7.45 19.48 -1.48
CA GLY A 82 -6.58 18.89 -2.49
C GLY A 82 -7.33 17.94 -3.43
N SER A 83 -6.55 17.22 -4.23
CA SER A 83 -7.04 16.21 -5.15
C SER A 83 -6.16 14.97 -5.10
N ILE A 84 -6.75 13.84 -5.47
CA ILE A 84 -6.07 12.55 -5.52
C ILE A 84 -6.36 11.84 -6.83
N GLU A 85 -5.53 10.86 -7.16
CA GLU A 85 -5.71 9.98 -8.30
C GLU A 85 -5.52 8.54 -7.85
N MET A 86 -6.52 7.70 -8.13
CA MET A 86 -6.49 6.26 -7.87
C MET A 86 -6.32 5.54 -9.20
N GLU A 87 -5.40 4.59 -9.27
CA GLU A 87 -5.25 3.69 -10.40
C GLU A 87 -6.04 2.41 -10.14
N GLU A 88 -6.98 2.11 -11.05
CA GLU A 88 -7.84 0.94 -10.95
C GLU A 88 -7.10 -0.34 -11.33
N THR A 89 -7.34 -1.40 -10.56
CA THR A 89 -6.74 -2.72 -10.82
C THR A 89 -7.82 -3.79 -11.08
N ASP A 90 -8.01 -4.10 -12.36
CA ASP A 90 -9.10 -4.95 -12.88
C ASP A 90 -9.18 -6.39 -12.34
N TRP A 91 -8.07 -6.99 -11.90
CA TRP A 91 -8.03 -8.44 -11.67
C TRP A 91 -8.80 -8.89 -10.42
N LEU A 92 -8.98 -8.02 -9.42
CA LEU A 92 -9.77 -8.34 -8.23
C LEU A 92 -11.26 -8.35 -8.52
N ARG A 93 -11.76 -7.41 -9.32
CA ARG A 93 -13.15 -7.44 -9.82
C ARG A 93 -13.46 -8.76 -10.49
N ARG A 94 -12.56 -9.22 -11.37
CA ARG A 94 -12.70 -10.50 -12.09
C ARG A 94 -12.66 -11.71 -11.15
N SER A 95 -11.95 -11.62 -10.03
CA SER A 95 -11.71 -12.74 -9.12
C SER A 95 -12.68 -12.82 -7.93
N PHE A 96 -13.29 -11.70 -7.54
CA PHE A 96 -14.08 -11.55 -6.31
C PHE A 96 -15.40 -10.77 -6.47
N GLY A 97 -15.70 -10.22 -7.66
CA GLY A 97 -16.90 -9.42 -7.93
C GLY A 97 -16.69 -7.91 -7.75
N GLU A 98 -17.68 -7.10 -8.13
CA GLU A 98 -17.57 -5.63 -8.12
C GLU A 98 -17.40 -5.06 -6.70
N ASP A 99 -18.03 -5.67 -5.70
CA ASP A 99 -18.01 -5.20 -4.30
C ASP A 99 -16.59 -5.10 -3.70
N PHE A 100 -15.64 -5.88 -4.23
CA PHE A 100 -14.25 -5.93 -3.78
C PHE A 100 -13.25 -5.34 -4.78
N GLY A 101 -13.74 -4.80 -5.90
CA GLY A 101 -12.91 -4.26 -6.97
C GLY A 101 -11.98 -3.15 -6.50
N HIS A 102 -12.55 -2.22 -5.75
CA HIS A 102 -11.88 -0.98 -5.33
C HIS A 102 -10.78 -1.19 -4.28
N VAL A 103 -10.80 -2.31 -3.56
CA VAL A 103 -9.75 -2.64 -2.57
C VAL A 103 -8.39 -2.89 -3.25
N ALA A 104 -8.42 -3.11 -4.56
CA ALA A 104 -7.24 -3.24 -5.40
C ALA A 104 -6.64 -1.91 -5.84
N ASP A 105 -7.44 -0.85 -5.78
CA ASP A 105 -7.10 0.44 -6.34
C ASP A 105 -5.92 1.04 -5.56
N LYS A 106 -5.10 1.79 -6.27
CA LYS A 106 -3.84 2.28 -5.75
C LYS A 106 -3.83 3.80 -5.79
N LEU A 107 -3.57 4.43 -4.65
CA LEU A 107 -3.32 5.86 -4.60
C LEU A 107 -1.98 6.17 -5.29
N VAL A 108 -2.05 6.79 -6.47
CA VAL A 108 -0.88 7.09 -7.31
C VAL A 108 -0.50 8.56 -7.33
N ALA A 109 -1.45 9.46 -7.04
CA ALA A 109 -1.18 10.89 -6.91
C ALA A 109 -1.90 11.52 -5.73
N VAL A 110 -1.18 12.39 -5.02
CA VAL A 110 -1.70 13.31 -4.01
C VAL A 110 -1.25 14.72 -4.38
N ARG A 111 -2.20 15.64 -4.52
CA ARG A 111 -1.92 17.05 -4.82
C ARG A 111 -2.67 17.92 -3.82
N LEU A 112 -1.94 18.71 -3.05
CA LEU A 112 -2.48 19.63 -2.07
C LEU A 112 -1.91 21.05 -2.28
N PRO A 113 -2.25 21.72 -3.40
CA PRO A 113 -1.74 23.04 -3.71
C PRO A 113 -2.36 24.11 -2.81
N GLY A 114 -1.68 25.25 -2.66
CA GLY A 114 -2.27 26.44 -2.05
C GLY A 114 -2.10 26.55 -0.53
N GLY A 115 -1.02 25.99 0.02
CA GLY A 115 -0.59 26.34 1.38
C GLY A 115 -1.17 25.52 2.53
N ARG A 116 -1.83 24.40 2.22
CA ARG A 116 -2.51 23.58 3.23
C ARG A 116 -1.77 22.29 3.60
N ALA A 117 -0.65 22.02 2.91
CA ALA A 117 0.27 20.97 3.30
C ALA A 117 1.19 21.49 4.41
N ASP A 118 1.10 20.91 5.60
CA ASP A 118 1.93 21.18 6.77
C ASP A 118 2.67 19.90 7.20
N ASP A 119 3.50 19.99 8.24
CA ASP A 119 4.23 18.83 8.74
C ASP A 119 3.28 17.74 9.28
N VAL A 120 2.07 18.10 9.75
CA VAL A 120 1.07 17.12 10.20
C VAL A 120 0.61 16.26 9.02
N PHE A 121 0.36 16.88 7.87
CA PHE A 121 0.04 16.16 6.64
C PHE A 121 1.22 15.29 6.18
N ALA A 122 2.46 15.80 6.25
CA ALA A 122 3.64 15.00 5.91
C ALA A 122 3.84 13.80 6.86
N ILE A 123 3.57 13.98 8.16
CA ILE A 123 3.57 12.91 9.16
C ILE A 123 2.51 11.85 8.82
N LEU A 124 1.30 12.25 8.44
CA LEU A 124 0.26 11.32 8.00
C LEU A 124 0.75 10.47 6.82
N LEU A 125 1.32 11.10 5.79
CA LEU A 125 1.89 10.39 4.63
C LEU A 125 3.00 9.42 5.05
N GLY A 126 3.92 9.86 5.91
CA GLY A 126 5.00 9.02 6.43
C GLY A 126 4.50 7.81 7.21
N PHE A 127 3.51 7.98 8.09
CA PHE A 127 2.88 6.90 8.84
C PHE A 127 2.10 5.90 7.96
N ARG A 128 1.80 6.27 6.72
CA ARG A 128 1.08 5.42 5.75
C ARG A 128 2.00 4.95 4.61
N ALA A 129 3.31 5.21 4.67
CA ALA A 129 4.24 4.90 3.58
C ALA A 129 4.18 3.43 3.10
N ASP A 130 3.94 2.48 4.01
CA ASP A 130 3.81 1.05 3.67
C ASP A 130 2.61 0.72 2.77
N SER A 131 1.55 1.52 2.80
CA SER A 131 0.39 1.39 1.91
C SER A 131 0.43 2.34 0.72
N LEU A 132 1.32 3.34 0.74
CA LEU A 132 1.55 4.32 -0.35
C LEU A 132 2.65 3.89 -1.33
N LYS A 133 2.86 2.58 -1.50
CA LYS A 133 3.95 2.04 -2.34
C LYS A 133 3.81 2.38 -3.82
N ASP A 134 2.61 2.74 -4.29
CA ASP A 134 2.39 3.10 -5.69
C ASP A 134 2.31 4.63 -5.90
N LEU A 135 2.51 5.43 -4.84
CA LEU A 135 2.46 6.88 -4.92
C LEU A 135 3.63 7.41 -5.77
N ALA A 136 3.30 7.94 -6.94
CA ALA A 136 4.26 8.44 -7.92
C ALA A 136 4.32 9.97 -7.94
N VAL A 137 3.20 10.65 -7.60
CA VAL A 137 3.08 12.11 -7.66
C VAL A 137 2.69 12.65 -6.29
N LEU A 138 3.52 13.57 -5.78
CA LEU A 138 3.26 14.30 -4.55
C LEU A 138 3.50 15.80 -4.79
N ASP A 139 2.42 16.55 -4.90
CA ASP A 139 2.46 18.01 -5.07
C ASP A 139 1.99 18.67 -3.77
N LEU A 140 2.91 19.34 -3.07
CA LEU A 140 2.69 20.02 -1.80
C LEU A 140 3.06 21.51 -1.92
N ALA A 141 3.05 22.04 -3.15
CA ALA A 141 3.51 23.39 -3.44
C ALA A 141 2.69 24.46 -2.69
N GLY A 142 3.41 25.47 -2.20
CA GLY A 142 2.90 26.58 -1.41
C GLY A 142 2.66 26.25 0.07
N GLY A 143 2.81 24.98 0.48
CA GLY A 143 2.64 24.48 1.85
C GLY A 143 3.54 25.13 2.90
N THR A 144 3.30 24.83 4.17
CA THR A 144 4.15 25.27 5.29
C THR A 144 5.13 24.20 5.78
N ILE A 145 5.28 23.11 5.01
CA ILE A 145 6.21 21.99 5.27
C ILE A 145 7.63 22.48 5.54
N THR A 146 8.24 21.94 6.59
CA THR A 146 9.61 22.19 7.01
C THR A 146 10.54 21.02 6.64
N ASP A 147 11.82 21.13 7.01
CA ASP A 147 12.77 20.01 6.88
C ASP A 147 12.31 18.80 7.74
N GLU A 148 11.68 19.03 8.89
CA GLU A 148 11.12 17.98 9.76
C GLU A 148 9.97 17.21 9.10
N GLY A 149 9.04 17.92 8.44
CA GLY A 149 7.99 17.29 7.64
C GLY A 149 8.55 16.54 6.44
N LEU A 150 9.52 17.13 5.74
CA LEU A 150 10.18 16.51 4.59
C LEU A 150 10.85 15.16 4.96
N LEU A 151 11.43 15.03 6.16
CA LEU A 151 11.99 13.75 6.62
C LEU A 151 10.96 12.62 6.68
N GLN A 152 9.69 12.94 6.97
CA GLN A 152 8.61 11.94 7.03
C GLN A 152 8.31 11.33 5.66
N LEU A 153 8.60 12.06 4.59
CA LEU A 153 8.33 11.63 3.22
C LEU A 153 9.37 10.64 2.67
N LYS A 154 10.48 10.42 3.38
CA LYS A 154 11.65 9.66 2.90
C LYS A 154 11.32 8.23 2.49
N GLU A 155 10.30 7.61 3.10
CA GLU A 155 9.91 6.22 2.80
C GLU A 155 8.97 6.06 1.60
N LEU A 156 8.56 7.16 0.96
CA LEU A 156 7.80 7.15 -0.29
C LEU A 156 8.71 6.87 -1.50
N LYS A 157 9.35 5.69 -1.51
CA LYS A 157 10.47 5.36 -2.43
C LYS A 157 10.12 5.39 -3.92
N ASN A 158 8.84 5.30 -4.27
CA ASN A 158 8.38 5.24 -5.65
C ASN A 158 7.95 6.60 -6.22
N LEU A 159 8.20 7.70 -5.50
CA LEU A 159 7.97 9.04 -6.02
C LEU A 159 8.80 9.31 -7.28
N ARG A 160 8.10 9.79 -8.31
CA ARG A 160 8.66 10.28 -9.58
C ARG A 160 8.52 11.79 -9.69
N HIS A 161 7.52 12.37 -9.04
CA HIS A 161 7.28 13.81 -9.01
C HIS A 161 7.08 14.26 -7.56
N LEU A 162 7.94 15.16 -7.10
CA LEU A 162 7.83 15.83 -5.81
C LEU A 162 7.90 17.34 -6.00
N ASP A 163 6.82 18.06 -5.68
CA ASP A 163 6.81 19.52 -5.71
C ASP A 163 6.69 20.10 -4.29
N LEU A 164 7.73 20.81 -3.88
CA LEU A 164 7.86 21.51 -2.59
C LEU A 164 8.10 23.01 -2.81
N ARG A 165 7.87 23.56 -4.01
CA ARG A 165 7.99 25.01 -4.26
C ARG A 165 7.15 25.80 -3.28
N GLY A 166 7.63 26.96 -2.83
CA GLY A 166 6.92 27.79 -1.84
C GLY A 166 6.80 27.21 -0.43
N THR A 167 7.44 26.07 -0.13
CA THR A 167 7.50 25.53 1.25
C THR A 167 8.65 26.14 2.07
N ARG A 168 8.82 25.67 3.32
CA ARG A 168 9.91 26.09 4.23
C ARG A 168 11.08 25.11 4.25
N VAL A 169 11.12 24.16 3.31
CA VAL A 169 12.22 23.22 3.11
C VAL A 169 13.50 23.96 2.71
N GLY A 170 14.62 23.56 3.30
CA GLY A 170 15.91 24.20 3.02
C GLY A 170 17.09 23.27 3.20
N LYS A 171 17.41 22.91 4.45
CA LYS A 171 18.68 22.22 4.78
C LYS A 171 18.77 20.85 4.11
N LEU A 172 17.65 20.16 3.98
CA LEU A 172 17.60 18.79 3.44
C LEU A 172 17.34 18.74 1.94
N ALA A 173 17.10 19.89 1.30
CA ALA A 173 16.68 19.98 -0.09
C ALA A 173 17.69 19.34 -1.07
N ALA A 174 18.99 19.42 -0.75
CA ALA A 174 20.05 18.83 -1.56
C ALA A 174 20.12 17.30 -1.46
N ASP A 175 19.58 16.70 -0.39
CA ASP A 175 19.62 15.26 -0.15
C ASP A 175 18.45 14.50 -0.81
N VAL A 176 17.37 15.22 -1.12
CA VAL A 176 16.13 14.68 -1.70
C VAL A 176 16.36 13.75 -2.91
N PRO A 177 17.21 14.10 -3.91
CA PRO A 177 17.48 13.20 -5.05
C PRO A 177 18.14 11.86 -4.66
N GLY A 178 18.77 11.78 -3.49
CA GLY A 178 19.36 10.56 -2.95
C GLY A 178 18.36 9.69 -2.19
N TRP A 179 17.21 10.22 -1.80
CA TRP A 179 16.17 9.45 -1.09
C TRP A 179 15.22 8.73 -2.04
N PHE A 180 14.99 9.33 -3.21
CA PHE A 180 14.01 8.88 -4.20
C PHE A 180 14.73 8.44 -5.48
N GLU A 181 14.98 7.14 -5.61
CA GLU A 181 15.73 6.56 -6.72
C GLU A 181 15.08 6.82 -8.07
N ASN A 182 13.74 6.83 -8.12
CA ASN A 182 12.94 7.02 -9.33
C ASN A 182 12.51 8.47 -9.58
N LEU A 183 13.04 9.44 -8.81
CA LEU A 183 12.62 10.84 -8.94
C LEU A 183 13.02 11.43 -10.30
N GLU A 184 12.05 12.01 -10.98
CA GLU A 184 12.17 12.63 -12.31
C GLU A 184 11.92 14.14 -12.26
N PHE A 185 11.08 14.61 -11.34
CA PHE A 185 10.82 16.02 -11.12
C PHE A 185 10.96 16.37 -9.64
N LEU A 186 11.68 17.45 -9.38
CA LEU A 186 11.84 18.02 -8.05
C LEU A 186 11.62 19.53 -8.10
N GLY A 187 10.52 19.99 -7.51
CA GLY A 187 10.26 21.39 -7.23
C GLY A 187 10.75 21.75 -5.83
N LEU A 188 11.55 22.81 -5.67
CA LEU A 188 12.06 23.26 -4.38
C LEU A 188 11.79 24.74 -4.13
N PRO A 189 11.72 25.18 -2.85
CA PRO A 189 11.61 26.60 -2.52
C PRO A 189 12.77 27.42 -3.06
N LYS A 190 12.51 28.70 -3.32
CA LYS A 190 13.56 29.66 -3.69
C LYS A 190 14.65 29.71 -2.63
N GLY A 191 15.90 29.51 -3.05
CA GLY A 191 17.06 29.53 -2.15
C GLY A 191 17.30 28.24 -1.36
N ALA A 192 16.47 27.21 -1.49
CA ALA A 192 16.66 25.94 -0.79
C ALA A 192 17.92 25.18 -1.24
N VAL A 193 18.39 25.41 -2.47
CA VAL A 193 19.61 24.81 -3.00
C VAL A 193 20.54 25.85 -3.61
N GLY A 194 21.80 25.81 -3.22
CA GLY A 194 22.86 26.65 -3.78
C GLY A 194 23.32 26.21 -5.17
N MET A 195 24.12 27.05 -5.85
CA MET A 195 24.61 26.79 -7.22
C MET A 195 25.32 25.43 -7.36
N PHE A 196 26.14 25.04 -6.37
CA PHE A 196 26.84 23.76 -6.39
C PHE A 196 25.91 22.55 -6.38
N ALA A 197 24.90 22.53 -5.50
CA ALA A 197 23.91 21.45 -5.44
C ALA A 197 23.13 21.32 -6.75
N ARG A 198 22.86 22.44 -7.44
CA ARG A 198 22.24 22.45 -8.77
C ARG A 198 23.13 21.83 -9.84
N MET A 199 24.45 22.04 -9.78
CA MET A 199 25.42 21.44 -10.70
C MET A 199 25.59 19.93 -10.49
N THR A 200 25.43 19.45 -9.27
CA THR A 200 25.54 18.02 -8.92
C THR A 200 24.19 17.29 -8.98
N MET A 201 23.12 17.98 -9.40
CA MET A 201 21.79 17.39 -9.51
C MET A 201 21.82 16.20 -10.48
N PRO A 202 21.27 15.02 -10.12
CA PRO A 202 21.28 13.88 -11.03
C PRO A 202 20.58 14.22 -12.34
N ARG A 203 21.14 13.81 -13.48
CA ARG A 203 20.61 14.11 -14.82
C ARG A 203 19.16 13.67 -15.04
N ARG A 204 18.69 12.67 -14.27
CA ARG A 204 17.31 12.17 -14.32
C ARG A 204 16.30 13.14 -13.71
N VAL A 205 16.75 14.06 -12.84
CA VAL A 205 15.89 14.97 -12.09
C VAL A 205 15.80 16.31 -12.80
N LYS A 206 14.60 16.65 -13.29
CA LYS A 206 14.23 18.00 -13.68
C LYS A 206 13.99 18.84 -12.42
N LEU A 207 14.89 19.78 -12.17
CA LEU A 207 14.82 20.69 -11.04
C LEU A 207 14.05 21.98 -11.39
N ALA A 208 13.06 22.33 -10.59
CA ALA A 208 12.39 23.63 -10.60
C ALA A 208 12.57 24.32 -9.24
N VAL A 209 12.75 25.66 -9.23
CA VAL A 209 12.95 26.42 -8.00
C VAL A 209 12.08 27.67 -8.03
N GLY A 210 11.22 27.87 -7.03
CA GLY A 210 10.30 29.02 -7.00
C GLY A 210 9.26 28.98 -5.88
N ASP A 211 8.28 29.87 -5.98
CA ASP A 211 7.34 30.15 -4.90
C ASP A 211 5.95 29.50 -5.08
N THR A 212 5.55 29.05 -6.29
CA THR A 212 4.48 28.03 -6.56
C THR A 212 4.38 27.70 -8.07
N ALA A 213 3.61 26.67 -8.44
CA ALA A 213 3.24 26.33 -9.82
C ALA A 213 2.28 27.39 -10.42
N GLY A 214 2.82 28.49 -10.94
CA GLY A 214 2.00 29.54 -11.57
C GLY A 214 2.77 30.77 -12.03
N GLU A 215 4.06 30.89 -11.72
CA GLU A 215 4.92 31.99 -12.16
C GLU A 215 5.98 31.49 -13.15
N GLU A 216 5.57 31.17 -14.38
CA GLU A 216 6.44 31.15 -15.58
C GLU A 216 5.72 31.82 -16.75
#